data_AF-A0A317XM76-F1
#
_entry.id   AF-A0A317XM76-F1
#
_cell.length_a   1.000
_cell.length_b   1.000
_cell.length_c   1.000
_cell.angle_alpha   90.00
_cell.angle_beta   90.00
_cell.angle_gamma   90.00
#
_symmetry.space_group_name_H-M   'P 1'
#
loop_
_entity.id
_entity.type
_entity.pdbx_description
1 polymer ?
#
loop_
_entity_poly.entity_id
_entity_poly.type
_entity_poly.pdbx_seq_one_letter_code
_entity_poly.pdbx_strand_id
1 'polypeptide(L)'
;MFVLSEIKDTISVHPSSFSKPTLVSISDQINRKYANKILVDVGLCISLFDITSCSEGKVRFGDGCLYHHVVFRIIVFRPFTQEVLVGKIKSSDESGIRVTLGFFDDIYVPAHLIPRPSAFDHQERAWFWLYEARTEAIAQDPLLSSPEERMYIDTGELVRLSVESDIFYDAEPGPRPAPSDQSSAAQNNHLNQHTQKDAKPHYSITASIAGSGLGLVSWWAGAEAQPDEQDGYPIEEDSNHVLEHQHTTELEQMTET
;
A
#
# COMPACT_ATOMS: atom_id res chain seq x y z
N MET A 1 0.75 5.16 -5.05
CA MET A 1 1.32 4.34 -3.96
C MET A 1 2.83 4.23 -4.06
N PHE A 2 3.39 4.04 -5.27
CA PHE A 2 4.84 4.01 -5.47
C PHE A 2 5.33 5.28 -6.18
N VAL A 3 6.50 5.76 -5.76
CA VAL A 3 7.18 6.94 -6.34
C VAL A 3 8.63 6.59 -6.67
N LEU A 4 9.21 7.30 -7.63
CA LEU A 4 10.64 7.24 -7.90
C LEU A 4 11.35 8.36 -7.13
N SER A 5 12.30 7.98 -6.29
CA SER A 5 13.11 8.91 -5.53
C SER A 5 14.55 8.90 -6.03
N GLU A 6 15.07 10.07 -6.41
CA GLU A 6 16.49 10.23 -6.77
C GLU A 6 17.33 10.36 -5.49
N ILE A 7 18.35 9.49 -5.37
CA ILE A 7 19.26 9.47 -4.22
C ILE A 7 20.69 9.60 -4.73
N LYS A 8 21.47 10.43 -4.03
CA LYS A 8 22.91 10.58 -4.22
C LYS A 8 23.62 9.91 -3.06
N ASP A 9 24.41 8.89 -3.34
CA ASP A 9 25.09 8.11 -2.31
C ASP A 9 26.46 7.62 -2.77
N THR A 10 27.30 7.26 -1.81
CA THR A 10 28.60 6.65 -2.08
C THR A 10 28.52 5.15 -1.78
N ILE A 11 28.72 4.35 -2.82
CA ILE A 11 28.63 2.88 -2.77
C ILE A 11 30.03 2.29 -2.81
N SER A 12 30.32 1.41 -1.85
CA SER A 12 31.57 0.65 -1.83
C SER A 12 31.39 -0.72 -2.49
N VAL A 13 32.30 -1.06 -3.39
CA VAL A 13 32.37 -2.37 -4.05
C VAL A 13 33.60 -3.11 -3.52
N HIS A 14 33.35 -4.28 -2.93
CA HIS A 14 34.41 -5.13 -2.36
C HIS A 14 35.21 -5.84 -3.46
N PRO A 15 36.54 -6.06 -3.28
CA PRO A 15 37.39 -6.72 -4.28
C PRO A 15 36.91 -8.08 -4.77
N SER A 16 36.24 -8.84 -3.91
CA SER A 16 35.65 -10.14 -4.30
C SER A 16 34.59 -10.02 -5.41
N SER A 17 34.00 -8.84 -5.60
CA SER A 17 32.98 -8.58 -6.62
C SER A 17 33.54 -7.91 -7.88
N PHE A 18 34.87 -7.78 -8.01
CA PHE A 18 35.52 -7.18 -9.19
C PHE A 18 35.48 -8.07 -10.44
N SER A 19 35.16 -9.36 -10.28
CA SER A 19 34.96 -10.27 -11.41
C SER A 19 33.67 -9.99 -12.19
N LYS A 20 32.70 -9.30 -11.57
CA LYS A 20 31.42 -8.93 -12.18
C LYS A 20 31.52 -7.54 -12.85
N PRO A 21 30.67 -7.24 -13.85
CA PRO A 21 30.56 -5.89 -14.40
C PRO A 21 30.24 -4.86 -13.32
N THR A 22 30.92 -3.71 -13.36
CA THR A 22 30.83 -2.66 -12.32
C THR A 22 29.40 -2.23 -12.03
N LEU A 23 28.59 -1.97 -13.06
CA LEU A 23 27.20 -1.56 -12.89
C LEU A 23 26.36 -2.63 -12.17
N VAL A 24 26.58 -3.91 -12.45
CA VAL A 24 25.87 -5.01 -11.78
C VAL A 24 26.28 -5.08 -10.31
N SER A 25 27.57 -4.98 -10.03
CA SER A 25 28.08 -4.95 -8.65
C SER A 25 27.53 -3.77 -7.85
N ILE A 26 27.44 -2.58 -8.47
CA ILE A 26 26.86 -1.39 -7.82
C ILE A 26 25.36 -1.60 -7.56
N SER A 27 24.61 -2.09 -8.54
CA SER A 27 23.18 -2.39 -8.40
C SER A 27 22.91 -3.38 -7.26
N ASP A 28 23.70 -4.45 -7.16
CA ASP A 28 23.62 -5.44 -6.09
C ASP A 28 23.86 -4.77 -4.71
N GLN A 29 24.86 -3.89 -4.60
CA GLN A 29 25.15 -3.19 -3.35
C GLN A 29 24.06 -2.16 -2.99
N ILE A 30 23.50 -1.43 -3.95
CA ILE A 30 22.39 -0.50 -3.71
C ILE A 30 21.18 -1.27 -3.19
N ASN A 31 20.78 -2.36 -3.85
CA ASN A 31 19.67 -3.19 -3.40
C ASN A 31 19.93 -3.75 -2.00
N ARG A 32 21.14 -4.24 -1.73
CA ARG A 32 21.50 -4.72 -0.38
C ARG A 32 21.48 -3.60 0.68
N LYS A 33 21.85 -2.37 0.29
CA LYS A 33 21.89 -1.22 1.19
C LYS A 33 20.51 -0.63 1.46
N TYR A 34 19.60 -0.63 0.49
CA TYR A 34 18.33 0.12 0.57
C TYR A 34 17.07 -0.74 0.55
N ALA A 35 17.07 -1.96 0.00
CA ALA A 35 15.86 -2.77 -0.07
C ALA A 35 15.31 -3.07 1.33
N ASN A 36 13.99 -2.93 1.48
CA ASN A 36 13.26 -3.08 2.72
C ASN A 36 13.75 -2.17 3.87
N LYS A 37 14.31 -1.00 3.53
CA LYS A 37 14.68 0.03 4.50
C LYS A 37 13.78 1.24 4.37
N ILE A 38 13.41 1.80 5.51
CA ILE A 38 12.66 3.05 5.59
C ILE A 38 13.67 4.19 5.61
N LEU A 39 13.53 5.11 4.67
CA LEU A 39 14.22 6.38 4.68
C LEU A 39 13.27 7.45 5.20
N VAL A 40 13.69 8.17 6.24
CA VAL A 40 12.93 9.28 6.82
C VAL A 40 12.64 10.32 5.73
N ASP A 41 11.40 10.82 5.70
CA ASP A 41 10.88 11.77 4.71
C ASP A 41 10.85 11.26 3.26
N VAL A 42 11.18 9.99 3.00
CA VAL A 42 11.16 9.39 1.65
C VAL A 42 10.17 8.23 1.57
N GLY A 43 10.20 7.28 2.51
CA GLY A 43 9.30 6.11 2.54
C GLY A 43 10.04 4.76 2.59
N LEU A 44 9.32 3.68 2.30
CA LEU A 44 9.87 2.32 2.28
C LEU A 44 10.50 2.01 0.90
N CYS A 45 11.80 1.80 0.86
CA CYS A 45 12.53 1.45 -0.35
C CYS A 45 12.28 -0.02 -0.75
N ILE A 46 11.88 -0.23 -2.00
CA ILE A 46 11.57 -1.56 -2.55
C ILE A 46 12.79 -2.11 -3.30
N SER A 47 13.14 -1.48 -4.42
CA SER A 47 14.24 -1.92 -5.28
C SER A 47 14.75 -0.77 -6.16
N LEU A 48 16.01 -0.89 -6.58
CA LEU A 48 16.63 0.00 -7.56
C LEU A 48 15.84 0.00 -8.88
N PHE A 49 15.55 1.19 -9.40
CA PHE A 49 14.95 1.35 -10.73
C PHE A 49 16.05 1.45 -11.79
N ASP A 50 16.88 2.50 -11.71
CA ASP A 50 18.01 2.70 -12.62
C ASP A 50 19.10 3.58 -12.00
N ILE A 51 20.28 3.56 -12.62
CA ILE A 51 21.42 4.39 -12.25
C ILE A 51 21.55 5.50 -13.30
N THR A 52 21.41 6.75 -12.87
CA THR A 52 21.46 7.93 -13.75
C THR A 52 22.89 8.40 -13.99
N SER A 53 23.73 8.34 -12.96
CA SER A 53 25.15 8.74 -13.05
C SER A 53 26.01 7.90 -12.13
N CYS A 54 27.19 7.51 -12.60
CA CYS A 54 28.18 6.77 -11.83
C CYS A 54 29.56 7.39 -12.05
N SER A 55 30.25 7.73 -10.96
CA SER A 55 31.65 8.18 -11.04
C SER A 55 32.61 7.01 -11.24
N GLU A 56 33.84 7.33 -11.65
CA GLU A 56 34.97 6.40 -11.53
C GLU A 56 35.16 5.99 -10.06
N GLY A 57 35.58 4.73 -9.87
CA GLY A 57 35.81 4.15 -8.55
C GLY A 57 37.13 4.62 -7.96
N LYS A 58 37.10 5.18 -6.76
CA LYS A 58 38.31 5.60 -6.02
C LYS A 58 38.64 4.59 -4.93
N VAL A 59 39.90 4.19 -4.85
CA VAL A 59 40.37 3.30 -3.79
C VAL A 59 40.74 4.12 -2.56
N ARG A 60 40.22 3.72 -1.39
CA ARG A 60 40.67 4.24 -0.10
C ARG A 60 41.79 3.36 0.44
N PHE A 61 42.80 3.98 1.05
CA PHE A 61 43.88 3.22 1.70
C PHE A 61 43.32 2.43 2.90
N GLY A 62 43.64 1.14 2.98
CA GLY A 62 43.35 0.27 4.13
C GLY A 62 42.39 -0.89 3.84
N ASP A 63 41.34 -0.69 3.05
CA ASP A 63 40.31 -1.71 2.79
C ASP A 63 40.37 -2.30 1.37
N GLY A 64 41.04 -1.63 0.43
CA GLY A 64 41.10 -2.04 -0.98
C GLY A 64 39.77 -1.96 -1.72
N CYS A 65 38.72 -1.37 -1.13
CA CYS A 65 37.41 -1.25 -1.75
C CYS A 65 37.38 -0.09 -2.76
N LEU A 66 36.58 -0.25 -3.82
CA LEU A 66 36.30 0.83 -4.76
C LEU A 66 35.07 1.60 -4.31
N TYR A 67 35.22 2.91 -4.14
CA TYR A 67 34.14 3.81 -3.76
C TYR A 67 33.66 4.59 -5.00
N HIS A 68 32.37 4.44 -5.31
CA HIS A 68 31.72 5.12 -6.43
C HIS A 68 30.70 6.12 -5.88
N HIS A 69 30.73 7.35 -6.39
CA HIS A 69 29.64 8.30 -6.18
C HIS A 69 28.58 8.02 -7.25
N VAL A 70 27.38 7.67 -6.80
CA VAL A 70 26.30 7.23 -7.68
C VAL A 70 25.06 8.07 -7.44
N VAL A 71 24.41 8.48 -8.52
CA VAL A 71 23.06 9.05 -8.52
C VAL A 71 22.15 8.03 -9.18
N PHE A 72 21.13 7.59 -8.45
CA PHE A 72 20.23 6.55 -8.90
C PHE A 72 18.80 6.84 -8.47
N ARG A 73 17.83 6.21 -9.15
CA ARG A 73 16.42 6.28 -8.79
C ARG A 73 16.00 4.95 -8.18
N ILE A 74 15.27 5.01 -7.07
CA ILE A 74 14.76 3.83 -6.37
C ILE A 74 13.24 3.88 -6.30
N ILE A 75 12.60 2.71 -6.41
CA ILE A 75 11.16 2.58 -6.22
C ILE A 75 10.88 2.62 -4.72
N VAL A 76 10.06 3.58 -4.30
CA VAL A 76 9.70 3.78 -2.89
C VAL A 76 8.19 3.67 -2.73
N PHE A 77 7.76 2.91 -1.75
CA PHE A 77 6.37 2.92 -1.28
C PHE A 77 6.16 4.14 -0.38
N ARG A 78 5.37 5.09 -0.91
CA ARG A 78 4.92 6.30 -0.23
C ARG A 78 3.56 6.68 -0.82
N PRO A 79 2.45 6.14 -0.29
CA PRO A 79 1.13 6.55 -0.74
C PRO A 79 0.87 8.00 -0.39
N PHE A 80 0.02 8.66 -1.18
CA PHE A 80 -0.34 10.06 -0.95
C PHE A 80 -1.65 10.17 -0.16
N THR A 81 -1.88 11.31 0.48
CA THR A 81 -3.15 11.59 1.18
C THR A 81 -4.34 11.48 0.23
N GLN A 82 -5.40 10.82 0.70
CA GLN A 82 -6.62 10.43 -0.04
C GLN A 82 -6.42 9.35 -1.12
N GLU A 83 -5.25 8.69 -1.17
CA GLU A 83 -5.07 7.52 -2.02
C GLU A 83 -5.88 6.33 -1.47
N VAL A 84 -6.61 5.63 -2.34
CA VAL A 84 -7.35 4.42 -1.98
C VAL A 84 -6.48 3.18 -2.19
N LEU A 85 -6.35 2.38 -1.14
CA LEU A 85 -5.58 1.13 -1.13
C LEU A 85 -6.48 -0.04 -0.72
N VAL A 86 -6.11 -1.25 -1.14
CA VAL A 86 -6.75 -2.49 -0.70
C VAL A 86 -5.75 -3.31 0.08
N GLY A 87 -6.07 -3.64 1.32
CA GLY A 87 -5.22 -4.43 2.21
C GLY A 87 -6.01 -5.53 2.91
N LYS A 88 -5.32 -6.32 3.73
CA LYS A 88 -5.92 -7.35 4.58
C LYS A 88 -5.92 -6.91 6.03
N ILE A 89 -6.99 -7.19 6.76
CA ILE A 89 -7.03 -6.92 8.20
C ILE A 89 -6.07 -7.87 8.91
N LYS A 90 -5.10 -7.32 9.64
CA LYS A 90 -4.09 -8.09 10.38
C LYS A 90 -4.56 -8.37 11.81
N SER A 91 -5.05 -7.34 12.50
CA SER A 91 -5.58 -7.44 13.85
C SER A 91 -6.56 -6.30 14.12
N SER A 92 -7.40 -6.51 15.13
CA SER A 92 -8.41 -5.56 15.57
C SER A 92 -8.29 -5.39 17.08
N ASP A 93 -8.26 -4.14 17.54
CA ASP A 93 -8.16 -3.75 18.95
C ASP A 93 -9.20 -2.66 19.25
N GLU A 94 -9.50 -2.40 20.52
CA GLU A 94 -10.45 -1.36 20.94
C GLU A 94 -10.03 0.05 20.45
N SER A 95 -8.74 0.27 20.22
CA SER A 95 -8.26 1.56 19.69
C SER A 95 -8.46 1.70 18.18
N GLY A 96 -8.62 0.60 17.44
CA GLY A 96 -8.69 0.61 15.98
C GLY A 96 -8.28 -0.71 15.30
N ILE A 97 -8.07 -0.66 13.99
CA ILE A 97 -7.80 -1.82 13.13
C ILE A 97 -6.41 -1.68 12.50
N ARG A 98 -5.61 -2.75 12.53
CA ARG A 98 -4.33 -2.84 11.80
C ARG A 98 -4.52 -3.54 10.48
N VAL A 99 -3.95 -2.97 9.42
CA VAL A 99 -4.05 -3.49 8.05
C VAL A 99 -2.66 -3.80 7.50
N THR A 100 -2.54 -4.89 6.75
CA THR A 100 -1.32 -5.30 6.06
C THR A 100 -1.53 -5.29 4.54
N LEU A 101 -0.51 -4.84 3.81
CA LEU A 101 -0.38 -4.99 2.35
C LEU A 101 0.50 -6.19 1.97
N GLY A 102 0.94 -6.98 2.95
CA GLY A 102 1.88 -8.09 2.79
C GLY A 102 3.34 -7.68 2.93
N PHE A 103 3.78 -6.61 2.24
CA PHE A 103 5.14 -6.07 2.37
C PHE A 103 5.25 -4.92 3.38
N PHE A 104 4.11 -4.36 3.82
CA PHE A 104 4.03 -3.27 4.78
C PHE A 104 2.85 -3.51 5.74
N ASP A 105 3.12 -3.41 7.04
CA ASP A 105 2.20 -3.81 8.11
C ASP A 105 1.78 -2.68 9.05
N ASP A 106 2.44 -1.52 8.97
CA ASP A 106 2.25 -0.40 9.90
C ASP A 106 1.16 0.57 9.39
N ILE A 107 0.04 0.03 8.91
CA ILE A 107 -1.16 0.78 8.53
C ILE A 107 -2.20 0.65 9.63
N TYR A 108 -2.68 1.77 10.14
CA TYR A 108 -3.58 1.84 11.27
C TYR A 108 -4.82 2.66 10.95
N VAL A 109 -5.99 2.09 11.23
CA VAL A 109 -7.28 2.77 11.17
C VAL A 109 -7.74 3.03 12.60
N PRO A 110 -7.71 4.26 13.10
CA PRO A 110 -8.19 4.57 14.44
C PRO A 110 -9.72 4.49 14.51
N ALA A 111 -10.25 4.20 15.70
CA ALA A 111 -11.69 4.04 15.95
C ALA A 111 -12.58 5.17 15.40
N HIS A 112 -12.11 6.42 15.42
CA HIS A 112 -12.88 7.57 14.93
C HIS A 112 -12.96 7.67 13.40
N LEU A 113 -12.16 6.89 12.66
CA LEU A 113 -12.17 6.80 11.19
C LEU A 113 -12.80 5.49 10.68
N ILE A 114 -13.54 4.80 11.54
CA ILE A 114 -14.41 3.66 11.20
C ILE A 114 -15.83 4.20 10.90
N PRO A 115 -16.57 3.63 9.92
CA PRO A 115 -17.93 4.07 9.61
C PRO A 115 -18.83 4.04 10.84
N ARG A 116 -19.61 5.10 11.05
CA ARG A 116 -20.63 5.12 12.10
C ARG A 116 -21.97 4.64 11.53
N PRO A 117 -22.81 3.94 12.32
CA PRO A 117 -22.58 3.47 13.68
C PRO A 117 -21.72 2.19 13.76
N SER A 118 -20.65 2.21 14.57
CA SER A 118 -19.76 1.07 14.81
C SER A 118 -19.33 0.97 16.27
N ALA A 119 -19.08 -0.24 16.74
CA ALA A 119 -18.49 -0.49 18.05
C ALA A 119 -17.54 -1.69 18.01
N PHE A 120 -16.68 -1.80 19.03
CA PHE A 120 -15.82 -2.96 19.23
C PHE A 120 -16.52 -3.98 20.12
N ASP A 121 -16.66 -5.21 19.64
CA ASP A 121 -17.17 -6.32 20.44
C ASP A 121 -16.01 -7.04 21.15
N HIS A 122 -15.99 -7.04 22.48
CA HIS A 122 -14.94 -7.72 23.25
C HIS A 122 -15.03 -9.24 23.21
N GLN A 123 -16.21 -9.82 22.92
CA GLN A 123 -16.38 -11.28 22.84
C GLN A 123 -15.75 -11.81 21.55
N GLU A 124 -16.06 -11.16 20.42
CA GLU A 124 -15.50 -11.52 19.11
C GLU A 124 -14.12 -10.88 18.84
N ARG A 125 -13.74 -9.88 19.65
CA ARG A 125 -12.52 -9.07 19.49
C ARG A 125 -12.41 -8.40 18.11
N ALA A 126 -13.55 -8.01 17.56
CA ALA A 126 -13.66 -7.41 16.24
C ALA A 126 -14.50 -6.13 16.28
N TRP A 127 -14.15 -5.18 15.41
CA TRP A 127 -15.03 -4.06 15.11
C TRP A 127 -16.17 -4.55 14.23
N PHE A 128 -17.37 -4.02 14.45
CA PHE A 128 -18.49 -4.19 13.53
C PHE A 128 -19.09 -2.85 13.15
N TRP A 129 -19.70 -2.83 11.97
CA TRP A 129 -20.50 -1.71 11.49
C TRP A 129 -21.96 -2.13 11.35
N LEU A 130 -22.87 -1.19 11.63
CA LEU A 130 -24.30 -1.36 11.41
C LEU A 130 -24.71 -0.53 10.19
N TYR A 131 -25.25 -1.18 9.16
CA TYR A 131 -25.72 -0.49 7.95
C TYR A 131 -26.86 0.50 8.27
N GLU A 132 -27.81 0.08 9.10
CA GLU A 132 -28.93 0.91 9.56
C GLU A 132 -29.14 0.76 11.06
N ALA A 133 -29.07 1.86 11.80
CA ALA A 133 -29.51 1.88 13.19
C ALA A 133 -31.03 2.02 13.24
N ARG A 134 -31.74 0.93 13.56
CA ARG A 134 -33.22 0.92 13.62
C ARG A 134 -33.82 1.87 14.66
N THR A 135 -33.06 2.20 15.70
CA THR A 135 -33.50 3.03 16.84
C THR A 135 -32.40 4.02 17.23
N GLU A 136 -32.79 5.20 17.71
CA GLU A 136 -31.85 6.22 18.24
C GLU A 136 -30.94 5.67 19.34
N ALA A 137 -31.45 4.77 20.19
CA ALA A 137 -30.65 4.09 21.21
C ALA A 137 -29.50 3.24 20.61
N ILE A 138 -29.75 2.54 19.50
CA ILE A 138 -28.73 1.75 18.79
C ILE A 138 -27.74 2.66 18.07
N ALA A 139 -28.20 3.81 17.58
CA ALA A 139 -27.31 4.81 16.99
C ALA A 139 -26.35 5.40 18.03
N GLN A 140 -26.78 5.54 19.29
CA GLN A 140 -25.93 5.99 20.40
C GLN A 140 -25.02 4.89 20.95
N ASP A 141 -25.55 3.70 21.15
CA ASP A 141 -24.80 2.52 21.59
C ASP A 141 -25.03 1.34 20.63
N PRO A 142 -24.13 1.16 19.64
CA PRO A 142 -24.24 0.07 18.68
C PRO A 142 -24.19 -1.33 19.32
N LEU A 143 -23.69 -1.48 20.54
CA LEU A 143 -23.64 -2.78 21.24
C LEU A 143 -25.02 -3.29 21.66
N LEU A 144 -26.04 -2.44 21.65
CA LEU A 144 -27.43 -2.84 21.90
C LEU A 144 -28.06 -3.57 20.70
N SER A 145 -27.44 -3.53 19.53
CA SER A 145 -27.87 -4.29 18.34
C SER A 145 -27.80 -5.81 18.58
N SER A 146 -28.64 -6.57 17.89
CA SER A 146 -28.53 -8.03 17.87
C SER A 146 -27.30 -8.46 17.06
N PRO A 147 -26.64 -9.59 17.40
CA PRO A 147 -25.46 -10.06 16.67
C PRO A 147 -25.70 -10.30 15.17
N GLU A 148 -26.92 -10.63 14.77
CA GLU A 148 -27.32 -10.88 13.37
C GLU A 148 -27.30 -9.61 12.50
N GLU A 149 -27.41 -8.43 13.12
CA GLU A 149 -27.40 -7.14 12.41
C GLU A 149 -25.99 -6.57 12.23
N ARG A 150 -25.00 -7.17 12.91
CA ARG A 150 -23.62 -6.67 12.97
C ARG A 150 -22.82 -7.16 11.78
N MET A 151 -22.31 -6.23 10.98
CA MET A 151 -21.35 -6.55 9.93
C MET A 151 -19.94 -6.47 10.50
N TYR A 152 -19.41 -7.61 10.92
CA TYR A 152 -18.07 -7.71 11.49
C TYR A 152 -16.98 -7.46 10.46
N ILE A 153 -15.88 -6.88 10.95
CA ILE A 153 -14.66 -6.58 10.20
C ILE A 153 -13.61 -7.59 10.65
N ASP A 154 -13.67 -8.79 10.08
CA ASP A 154 -12.89 -9.93 10.52
C ASP A 154 -11.44 -9.91 10.03
N THR A 155 -10.56 -10.54 10.80
CA THR A 155 -9.15 -10.68 10.42
C THR A 155 -9.00 -11.50 9.15
N GLY A 156 -8.09 -11.07 8.26
CA GLY A 156 -7.80 -11.73 6.99
C GLY A 156 -8.66 -11.28 5.82
N GLU A 157 -9.77 -10.58 6.07
CA GLU A 157 -10.62 -10.06 5.00
C GLU A 157 -9.98 -8.86 4.28
N LEU A 158 -10.40 -8.68 3.02
CA LEU A 158 -9.97 -7.56 2.18
C LEU A 158 -10.75 -6.30 2.55
N VAL A 159 -10.02 -5.24 2.89
CA VAL A 159 -10.55 -3.93 3.23
C VAL A 159 -10.01 -2.88 2.26
N ARG A 160 -10.92 -2.06 1.72
CA ARG A 160 -10.59 -0.86 0.96
C ARG A 160 -10.52 0.32 1.93
N LEU A 161 -9.37 0.97 1.96
CA LEU A 161 -9.10 2.10 2.85
C LEU A 161 -8.61 3.31 2.04
N SER A 162 -8.79 4.48 2.60
CA SER A 162 -8.21 5.73 2.10
C SER A 162 -7.10 6.18 3.05
N VAL A 163 -5.97 6.63 2.51
CA VAL A 163 -4.85 7.14 3.31
C VAL A 163 -5.20 8.55 3.81
N GLU A 164 -5.12 8.81 5.11
CA GLU A 164 -5.33 10.15 5.65
C GLU A 164 -3.99 10.88 5.81
N SER A 165 -3.05 10.25 6.51
CA SER A 165 -1.75 10.84 6.81
C SER A 165 -0.70 9.77 7.06
N ASP A 166 0.56 10.11 6.81
CA ASP A 166 1.71 9.29 7.15
C ASP A 166 2.66 10.03 8.09
N ILE A 167 3.32 9.30 8.99
CA ILE A 167 4.24 9.86 9.98
C ILE A 167 5.52 9.02 10.02
N PHE A 168 6.66 9.71 10.01
CA PHE A 168 7.98 9.11 10.24
C PHE A 168 8.41 9.31 11.69
N TYR A 169 9.04 8.28 12.26
CA TYR A 169 9.63 8.34 13.58
C TYR A 169 11.12 8.06 13.46
N ASP A 170 11.92 9.09 13.77
CA ASP A 170 13.35 8.93 13.90
C ASP A 170 13.65 8.34 15.28
N ALA A 171 14.11 7.09 15.29
CA ALA A 171 14.61 6.50 16.52
C ALA A 171 16.08 6.88 16.66
N GLU A 172 16.34 8.12 17.10
CA GLU A 172 17.68 8.47 17.55
C GLU A 172 18.10 7.44 18.61
N PRO A 173 19.26 6.77 18.46
CA PRO A 173 19.73 5.84 19.45
C PRO A 173 19.90 6.59 20.76
N GLY A 174 18.98 6.36 21.70
CA GLY A 174 19.06 6.96 23.03
C GLY A 174 20.43 6.70 23.66
N PRO A 175 20.87 7.55 24.61
CA PRO A 175 22.16 7.39 25.26
C PRO A 175 22.35 5.95 25.74
N ARG A 176 23.49 5.33 25.40
CA ARG A 176 23.83 4.00 25.92
C ARG A 176 23.71 4.05 27.44
N PRO A 177 22.98 3.11 28.07
CA PRO A 177 22.98 3.03 29.52
C PRO A 177 24.43 2.91 30.00
N ALA A 178 24.81 3.71 31.00
CA ALA A 178 26.14 3.64 31.58
C ALA A 178 26.42 2.21 32.03
N PRO A 179 27.67 1.70 31.87
CA PRO A 179 28.04 0.42 32.43
C PRO A 179 27.91 0.51 33.95
N SER A 180 26.84 -0.03 34.51
CA SER A 180 26.72 -0.24 35.95
C SER A 180 27.75 -1.29 36.35
N ASP A 181 28.64 -0.95 37.26
CA ASP A 181 29.62 -1.85 37.86
C ASP A 181 28.93 -3.14 38.33
N GLN A 182 29.33 -4.25 37.72
CA GLN A 182 28.92 -5.59 38.11
C GLN A 182 29.63 -5.96 39.42
N SER A 183 29.10 -5.51 40.54
CA SER A 183 29.33 -6.17 41.82
C SER A 183 28.08 -6.12 42.65
N SER A 184 27.57 -7.31 43.00
CA SER A 184 26.46 -7.63 43.91
C SER A 184 25.01 -7.52 43.40
N ALA A 185 24.57 -8.51 42.62
CA ALA A 185 23.22 -9.09 42.72
C ALA A 185 23.11 -10.41 41.91
N ALA A 186 23.90 -11.42 42.28
CA ALA A 186 23.66 -12.79 41.84
C ALA A 186 22.62 -13.43 42.76
N GLN A 187 21.33 -13.12 42.58
CA GLN A 187 20.23 -14.05 42.91
C GLN A 187 18.88 -13.52 42.41
N ASN A 188 18.17 -14.42 41.73
CA ASN A 188 16.79 -14.34 41.26
C ASN A 188 16.49 -13.46 40.03
N ASN A 189 16.49 -14.09 38.85
CA ASN A 189 15.37 -13.93 37.90
C ASN A 189 15.36 -15.04 36.84
N HIS A 190 14.64 -16.14 37.14
CA HIS A 190 14.03 -16.98 36.11
C HIS A 190 12.71 -16.32 35.68
N LEU A 191 12.79 -15.30 34.82
CA LEU A 191 11.73 -14.92 33.87
C LEU A 191 12.26 -13.75 33.04
N ASN A 192 12.59 -13.95 31.77
CA ASN A 192 12.56 -12.90 30.74
C ASN A 192 13.00 -13.40 29.36
N GLN A 193 12.04 -13.51 28.43
CA GLN A 193 12.27 -13.06 27.05
C GLN A 193 10.95 -12.77 26.33
N HIS A 194 10.15 -11.86 26.88
CA HIS A 194 9.14 -11.15 26.08
C HIS A 194 8.88 -9.76 26.65
N THR A 195 9.90 -8.92 26.62
CA THR A 195 9.71 -7.47 26.58
C THR A 195 10.24 -7.02 25.23
N GLN A 196 9.45 -7.27 24.19
CA GLN A 196 9.54 -6.42 23.01
C GLN A 196 9.27 -5.02 23.52
N LYS A 197 10.33 -4.25 23.70
CA LYS A 197 10.24 -2.79 23.86
C LYS A 197 9.36 -2.34 22.70
N ASP A 198 8.23 -1.69 22.98
CA ASP A 198 7.33 -1.11 21.98
C ASP A 198 8.10 -0.04 21.19
N ALA A 199 8.94 -0.50 20.25
CA ALA A 199 9.66 0.35 19.34
C ALA A 199 8.64 0.85 18.34
N LYS A 200 8.30 2.14 18.46
CA LYS A 200 7.42 2.81 17.53
C LYS A 200 7.92 2.57 16.10
N PRO A 201 7.07 2.15 15.15
CA PRO A 201 7.51 1.86 13.80
C PRO A 201 8.14 3.10 13.17
N HIS A 202 9.19 2.95 12.37
CA HIS A 202 9.88 4.09 11.75
C HIS A 202 9.01 4.83 10.70
N TYR A 203 8.02 4.15 10.14
CA TYR A 203 7.03 4.70 9.22
C TYR A 203 5.67 4.11 9.54
N SER A 204 4.67 4.97 9.76
CA SER A 204 3.30 4.56 10.05
C SER A 204 2.32 5.35 9.21
N ILE A 205 1.30 4.67 8.71
CA ILE A 205 0.24 5.25 7.89
C ILE A 205 -1.06 5.19 8.68
N THR A 206 -1.73 6.34 8.82
CA THR A 206 -3.09 6.43 9.33
C THR A 206 -4.06 6.42 8.16
N ALA A 207 -5.07 5.56 8.24
CA ALA A 207 -6.05 5.36 7.19
C ALA A 207 -7.48 5.47 7.71
N SER A 208 -8.41 5.74 6.80
CA SER A 208 -9.85 5.81 7.04
C SER A 208 -10.59 4.79 6.20
N ILE A 209 -11.62 4.18 6.80
CA ILE A 209 -12.57 3.31 6.09
C ILE A 209 -14.01 3.86 6.17
N ALA A 210 -14.21 5.08 6.69
CA ALA A 210 -15.53 5.67 6.91
C ALA A 210 -16.21 6.24 5.64
N GLY A 211 -15.48 6.36 4.52
CA GLY A 211 -16.00 6.91 3.27
C GLY A 211 -16.91 5.96 2.49
N SER A 212 -17.77 6.51 1.63
CA SER A 212 -18.61 5.72 0.72
C SER A 212 -17.76 4.85 -0.20
N GLY A 213 -18.10 3.57 -0.31
CA GLY A 213 -17.34 2.60 -1.09
C GLY A 213 -16.06 2.11 -0.41
N LEU A 214 -15.73 2.57 0.80
CA LEU A 214 -14.64 2.03 1.63
C LEU A 214 -15.16 0.94 2.58
N GLY A 215 -14.26 0.33 3.36
CA GLY A 215 -14.59 -0.80 4.23
C GLY A 215 -14.34 -2.14 3.56
N LEU A 216 -15.00 -3.20 4.01
CA LEU A 216 -14.78 -4.54 3.45
C LEU A 216 -15.19 -4.58 1.97
N VAL A 217 -14.37 -5.24 1.14
CA VAL A 217 -14.66 -5.38 -0.29
C VAL A 217 -15.95 -6.19 -0.50
N SER A 218 -16.24 -7.14 0.39
CA SER A 218 -17.44 -7.96 0.39
C SER A 218 -18.73 -7.15 0.53
N TRP A 219 -18.71 -5.99 1.21
CA TRP A 219 -19.88 -5.11 1.36
C TRP A 219 -20.39 -4.55 0.02
N TRP A 220 -19.51 -4.48 -0.98
CA TRP A 220 -19.77 -3.80 -2.25
C TRP A 220 -19.83 -4.75 -3.45
N ALA A 221 -19.72 -6.07 -3.25
CA ALA A 221 -19.61 -7.05 -4.33
C ALA A 221 -20.86 -7.13 -5.26
N GLY A 222 -21.99 -6.54 -4.86
CA GLY A 222 -23.20 -6.44 -5.69
C GLY A 222 -23.43 -5.07 -6.33
N ALA A 223 -22.54 -4.11 -6.13
CA ALA A 223 -22.67 -2.73 -6.62
C ALA A 223 -21.83 -2.43 -7.87
N GLU A 224 -21.23 -3.46 -8.49
CA GLU A 224 -20.58 -3.29 -9.80
C GLU A 224 -21.63 -2.82 -10.80
N ALA A 225 -21.38 -1.65 -11.40
CA ALA A 225 -22.25 -1.02 -12.37
C ALA A 225 -22.55 -2.01 -13.50
N GLN A 226 -23.83 -2.38 -13.65
CA GLN A 226 -24.32 -2.80 -14.95
C GLN A 226 -23.92 -1.68 -15.93
N PRO A 227 -23.23 -1.98 -17.05
CA PRO A 227 -23.10 -0.99 -18.10
C PRO A 227 -24.52 -0.62 -18.51
N ASP A 228 -24.86 0.67 -18.44
CA ASP A 228 -26.14 1.20 -18.90
C ASP A 228 -26.28 0.86 -20.40
N GLU A 229 -26.88 -0.28 -20.73
CA GLU A 229 -27.40 -0.59 -22.06
C GLU A 229 -28.70 0.20 -22.27
N GLN A 230 -28.61 1.53 -22.26
CA GLN A 230 -29.74 2.38 -22.60
C GLN A 230 -29.28 3.76 -23.07
N ASP A 231 -28.61 3.79 -24.22
CA ASP A 231 -28.67 4.92 -25.16
C ASP A 231 -28.61 4.37 -26.59
N GLY A 232 -29.70 3.73 -27.01
CA GLY A 232 -29.96 3.46 -28.41
C GLY A 232 -30.29 4.76 -29.13
N TYR A 233 -29.27 5.42 -29.69
CA TYR A 233 -29.48 6.46 -30.70
C TYR A 233 -30.12 5.80 -31.94
N PRO A 234 -31.27 6.26 -32.44
CA PRO A 234 -31.79 5.78 -33.70
C PRO A 234 -30.89 6.34 -34.80
N ILE A 235 -30.15 5.46 -35.46
CA ILE A 235 -29.45 5.77 -36.71
C ILE A 235 -30.53 5.88 -37.78
N GLU A 236 -30.84 7.10 -38.22
CA GLU A 236 -31.57 7.32 -39.47
C GLU A 236 -30.68 6.82 -40.61
N GLU A 237 -31.02 5.68 -41.20
CA GLU A 237 -30.40 5.19 -42.43
C GLU A 237 -30.81 6.11 -43.59
N ASP A 238 -29.90 7.00 -44.00
CA ASP A 238 -29.96 7.69 -45.29
C ASP A 238 -30.00 6.67 -46.42
N SER A 239 -31.19 6.50 -47.00
CA SER A 239 -31.47 5.63 -48.14
C SER A 239 -31.01 6.31 -49.43
N ASN A 240 -29.70 6.27 -49.67
CA ASN A 240 -29.10 6.64 -50.95
C ASN A 240 -28.28 5.48 -51.51
N HIS A 241 -28.95 4.39 -51.88
CA HIS A 241 -28.38 3.36 -52.75
C HIS A 241 -29.46 2.61 -53.55
N VAL A 242 -30.35 3.34 -54.22
CA VAL A 242 -31.27 2.77 -55.22
C VAL A 242 -31.19 3.60 -56.51
N LEU A 243 -30.00 3.70 -57.11
CA LEU A 243 -29.83 4.28 -58.45
C LEU A 243 -28.84 3.53 -59.37
N GLU A 244 -28.30 2.37 -58.97
CA GLU A 244 -27.34 1.63 -59.81
C GLU A 244 -27.86 0.33 -60.45
N HIS A 245 -29.12 -0.07 -60.20
CA HIS A 245 -29.69 -1.29 -60.81
C HIS A 245 -30.75 -1.06 -61.89
N GLN A 246 -31.10 0.18 -62.23
CA GLN A 246 -32.06 0.47 -63.30
C GLN A 246 -31.42 0.92 -64.62
N HIS A 247 -30.13 1.25 -64.64
CA HIS A 247 -29.46 1.70 -65.88
C HIS A 247 -28.80 0.57 -66.70
N THR A 248 -28.70 -0.63 -66.14
CA THR A 248 -28.07 -1.79 -66.79
C THR A 248 -29.06 -2.71 -67.50
N THR A 249 -30.38 -2.55 -67.28
CA THR A 249 -31.42 -3.38 -67.92
C THR A 249 -31.99 -2.77 -69.20
N GLU A 250 -31.76 -1.48 -69.49
CA GLU A 250 -32.19 -0.83 -70.75
C GLU A 250 -31.16 -0.89 -71.89
N LEU A 251 -29.93 -1.36 -71.65
CA LEU A 251 -28.90 -1.51 -72.70
C LEU A 251 -28.81 -2.92 -73.31
N GLU A 252 -29.46 -3.93 -72.72
CA GLU A 252 -29.52 -5.30 -73.28
C GLU A 252 -30.75 -5.56 -74.16
N GLN A 253 -31.70 -4.62 -74.29
CA GLN A 253 -32.87 -4.76 -75.19
C GLN A 253 -32.80 -3.96 -76.50
N MET A 254 -31.68 -3.29 -76.82
CA MET A 254 -31.47 -2.61 -78.11
C MET A 254 -30.39 -3.24 -79.01
N THR A 255 -29.94 -4.46 -78.71
CA THR A 255 -28.91 -5.15 -79.52
C THR A 255 -29.27 -6.58 -79.93
N GLU A 256 -30.54 -6.90 -80.15
CA GLU A 256 -30.92 -8.05 -80.98
C GLU A 256 -32.05 -7.65 -81.93
N THR A 257 -31.68 -7.59 -83.21
CA THR A 257 -32.55 -7.69 -84.39
C THR A 257 -32.45 -9.12 -84.88
#